data_AF-A0A7V3D6M7-F1
#
_entry.id   AF-A0A7V3D6M7-F1
#
_cell.length_a   1.000
_cell.length_b   1.000
_cell.length_c   1.000
_cell.angle_alpha   90.00
_cell.angle_beta   90.00
_cell.angle_gamma   90.00
#
_symmetry.space_group_name_H-M   'P 1'
#
loop_
_entity.id
_entity.type
_entity.pdbx_description
1 polymer ?
#
loop_
_entity_poly.entity_id
_entity_poly.type
_entity_poly.pdbx_seq_one_letter_code
_entity_poly.pdbx_strand_id
1 'polypeptide(L)'
;MRGRELLARLREEVLIGDGALGTMIGESGFGREGGYERLNLTHPDFILGLHQAYVEAGAVVIETNTFGANRTKIALCNSRAPSALCATEVSDLNRAGVALARQAAGTRAYVAGSVGPLAERSAIPDHAPLT
;
A
#
# COMPACT_ATOMS: atom_id res chain seq x y z
N MET A 1 20.24 5.36 0.54
CA MET A 1 18.84 5.81 0.41
C MET A 1 18.79 7.20 -0.20
N ARG A 2 17.89 7.46 -1.16
CA ARG A 2 17.80 8.73 -1.92
C ARG A 2 16.99 9.84 -1.21
N GLY A 3 16.73 9.73 0.09
CA GLY A 3 15.88 10.69 0.82
C GLY A 3 16.42 12.12 0.85
N ARG A 4 17.74 12.31 0.99
CA ARG A 4 18.36 13.65 0.93
C ARG A 4 18.24 14.30 -0.45
N GLU A 5 18.35 13.49 -1.51
CA GLU A 5 18.18 13.92 -2.90
C GLU A 5 16.74 14.37 -3.15
N LEU A 6 15.75 13.59 -2.68
CA LEU A 6 14.33 13.96 -2.75
C LEU A 6 14.07 15.33 -2.08
N LEU A 7 14.58 15.53 -0.86
CA LEU A 7 14.41 16.80 -0.13
C LEU A 7 15.09 17.98 -0.84
N ALA A 8 16.23 17.75 -1.51
CA ALA A 8 16.88 18.79 -2.30
C ALA A 8 16.03 19.16 -3.52
N ARG A 9 15.53 18.19 -4.28
CA ARG A 9 14.65 18.43 -5.44
C ARG A 9 13.36 19.15 -5.06
N LEU A 10 12.71 18.76 -3.96
CA LEU A 10 11.49 19.41 -3.46
C LEU A 10 11.66 20.92 -3.14
N ARG A 11 12.90 21.40 -2.95
CA ARG A 11 13.16 22.84 -2.73
C ARG A 11 13.27 23.63 -4.04
N GLU A 12 13.67 22.96 -5.11
CA GLU A 12 14.02 23.60 -6.39
C GLU A 12 12.95 23.40 -7.46
N GLU A 13 12.11 22.36 -7.34
CA GLU A 13 11.12 22.01 -8.35
C GLU A 13 9.87 21.34 -7.79
N VAL A 14 8.79 21.38 -8.58
CA VAL A 14 7.55 20.66 -8.31
C VAL A 14 7.71 19.21 -8.72
N LEU A 15 7.51 18.29 -7.77
CA LEU A 15 7.49 16.85 -8.03
C LEU A 15 6.06 16.34 -8.16
N ILE A 16 5.83 15.52 -9.17
CA ILE A 16 4.52 14.92 -9.46
C ILE A 16 4.41 13.57 -8.76
N GLY A 17 3.39 13.44 -7.90
CA GLY A 17 3.00 12.19 -7.25
C GLY A 17 2.12 11.32 -8.15
N ASP A 18 1.84 10.10 -7.71
CA ASP A 18 0.85 9.23 -8.33
C ASP A 18 -0.59 9.60 -7.95
N GLY A 19 -1.54 8.84 -8.51
CA GLY A 19 -2.96 8.95 -8.23
C GLY A 19 -3.46 7.91 -7.23
N ALA A 20 -4.78 7.76 -7.16
CA ALA A 20 -5.43 6.88 -6.19
C ALA A 20 -5.43 5.40 -6.61
N LEU A 21 -4.44 4.62 -6.14
CA LEU A 21 -4.41 3.15 -6.31
C LEU A 21 -5.72 2.48 -5.87
N GLY A 22 -6.27 2.86 -4.72
CA GLY A 22 -7.51 2.27 -4.21
C GLY A 22 -8.72 2.50 -5.12
N THR A 23 -8.76 3.62 -5.85
CA THR A 23 -9.80 3.88 -6.85
C THR A 23 -9.62 2.96 -8.05
N MET A 24 -8.40 2.88 -8.59
CA MET A 24 -8.09 2.01 -9.73
C MET A 24 -8.37 0.53 -9.44
N ILE A 25 -8.04 0.07 -8.22
CA ILE A 25 -8.34 -1.30 -7.78
C ILE A 25 -9.85 -1.55 -7.75
N GLY A 26 -10.61 -0.61 -7.20
CA GLY A 26 -12.07 -0.71 -7.13
C GLY A 26 -12.75 -0.72 -8.50
N GLU A 27 -12.27 0.12 -9.43
CA GLU A 27 -12.76 0.17 -10.82
C GLU A 27 -12.43 -1.10 -11.60
N SER A 28 -11.39 -1.83 -11.20
CA SER A 28 -10.99 -3.11 -11.80
C SER A 28 -11.86 -4.30 -11.35
N GLY A 29 -12.85 -4.07 -10.49
CA GLY A 29 -13.78 -5.09 -10.01
C GLY A 29 -13.29 -5.87 -8.78
N PHE A 30 -12.12 -5.55 -8.24
CA PHE A 30 -11.68 -6.14 -6.97
C PHE A 30 -12.49 -5.56 -5.81
N GLY A 31 -13.16 -6.44 -5.07
CA GLY A 31 -13.84 -6.07 -3.85
C GLY A 31 -12.89 -5.60 -2.74
N ARG A 32 -13.41 -4.83 -1.78
CA ARG A 32 -12.66 -4.39 -0.60
C ARG A 32 -12.50 -5.48 0.48
N GLU A 33 -13.10 -6.65 0.26
CA GLU A 33 -13.06 -7.78 1.18
C GLU A 33 -11.61 -8.16 1.45
N GLY A 34 -11.22 -8.18 2.72
CA GLY A 34 -9.86 -8.47 3.18
C GLY A 34 -8.77 -7.44 2.81
N GLY A 35 -9.15 -6.21 2.41
CA GLY A 35 -8.21 -5.12 2.13
C GLY A 35 -7.50 -5.22 0.77
N TYR A 36 -7.21 -4.07 0.18
CA TYR A 36 -6.52 -3.99 -1.12
C TYR A 36 -5.04 -4.36 -1.04
N GLU A 37 -4.45 -4.26 0.15
CA GLU A 37 -3.06 -4.62 0.40
C GLU A 37 -2.83 -6.13 0.20
N ARG A 38 -3.86 -6.97 0.35
CA ARG A 38 -3.80 -8.41 0.04
C ARG A 38 -3.45 -8.69 -1.42
N LEU A 39 -3.77 -7.76 -2.33
CA LEU A 39 -3.45 -7.90 -3.74
C LEU A 39 -1.93 -7.88 -3.98
N ASN A 40 -1.13 -7.34 -3.06
CA ASN A 40 0.34 -7.44 -3.13
C ASN A 40 0.83 -8.89 -3.18
N LEU A 41 0.07 -9.83 -2.61
CA LEU A 41 0.43 -11.25 -2.58
C LEU A 41 -0.40 -12.10 -3.53
N THR A 42 -1.68 -11.78 -3.67
CA THR A 42 -2.61 -12.60 -4.48
C THR A 42 -2.64 -12.20 -5.95
N HIS A 43 -2.38 -10.94 -6.27
CA HIS A 43 -2.40 -10.39 -7.62
C HIS A 43 -1.22 -9.41 -7.84
N PRO A 44 0.04 -9.83 -7.61
CA PRO A 44 1.19 -8.94 -7.63
C PRO A 44 1.40 -8.26 -8.99
N ASP A 45 1.14 -8.98 -10.09
CA ASP A 45 1.30 -8.44 -11.44
C ASP A 45 0.32 -7.29 -11.73
N PHE A 46 -0.89 -7.38 -11.19
CA PHE A 46 -1.89 -6.31 -11.31
C PHE A 46 -1.43 -5.05 -10.55
N ILE A 47 -0.97 -5.20 -9.31
CA ILE A 47 -0.45 -4.08 -8.52
C ILE A 47 0.81 -3.48 -9.14
N LEU A 48 1.72 -4.32 -9.65
CA LEU A 48 2.89 -3.87 -10.39
C LEU A 48 2.49 -3.04 -11.61
N GLY A 49 1.52 -3.53 -12.39
CA GLY A 49 0.99 -2.82 -13.57
C GLY A 49 0.40 -1.46 -13.24
N LEU A 50 -0.33 -1.34 -12.12
CA LEU A 50 -0.86 -0.03 -11.67
C LEU A 50 0.26 0.95 -11.32
N HIS A 51 1.29 0.52 -10.58
CA HIS A 51 2.44 1.38 -10.31
C HIS A 51 3.18 1.77 -11.59
N GLN A 52 3.36 0.82 -12.52
CA GLN A 52 4.01 1.08 -13.81
C GLN A 52 3.23 2.12 -14.62
N ALA A 53 1.90 2.01 -14.67
CA ALA A 53 1.04 2.97 -15.36
C ALA A 53 1.22 4.40 -14.81
N TYR A 54 1.33 4.57 -13.49
CA TYR A 54 1.59 5.90 -12.90
C TYR A 54 2.99 6.43 -13.25
N VAL A 55 4.02 5.58 -13.19
CA VAL A 55 5.38 5.98 -13.58
C VAL A 55 5.44 6.35 -15.06
N GLU A 56 4.74 5.60 -15.92
CA GLU A 56 4.63 5.88 -17.37
C GLU A 56 3.86 7.17 -17.66
N ALA A 57 2.85 7.50 -16.83
CA ALA A 57 2.12 8.76 -16.90
C ALA A 57 2.95 9.97 -16.40
N GLY A 58 4.16 9.75 -15.87
CA GLY A 58 5.08 10.81 -15.45
C GLY A 58 5.17 11.03 -13.94
N ALA A 59 4.56 10.17 -13.12
CA ALA A 59 4.75 10.25 -11.67
C ALA A 59 6.23 9.98 -11.31
N VAL A 60 6.83 10.90 -10.56
CA VAL A 60 8.22 10.81 -10.07
C VAL A 60 8.29 10.45 -8.60
N VAL A 61 7.15 10.40 -7.91
CA VAL A 61 6.98 9.82 -6.57
C VAL A 61 5.76 8.92 -6.65
N ILE A 62 5.90 7.66 -6.24
CA ILE A 62 4.78 6.71 -6.13
C ILE A 62 4.66 6.19 -4.71
N GLU A 63 3.42 5.96 -4.27
CA GLU A 63 3.13 5.37 -2.98
C GLU A 63 3.07 3.85 -3.05
N THR A 64 3.45 3.15 -1.99
CA THR A 64 3.25 1.70 -1.87
C THR A 64 1.78 1.36 -1.62
N ASN A 65 1.29 0.22 -2.13
CA ASN A 65 -0.03 -0.31 -1.78
C ASN A 65 -0.04 -0.89 -0.35
N THR A 66 0.08 -0.03 0.67
CA THR A 66 0.24 -0.42 2.09
C THR A 66 -0.56 0.44 3.07
N PHE A 67 -1.44 1.33 2.59
CA PHE A 67 -2.16 2.29 3.41
C PHE A 67 -2.86 1.66 4.62
N GLY A 68 -3.54 0.52 4.42
CA GLY A 68 -4.22 -0.26 5.44
C GLY A 68 -3.42 -1.42 6.03
N ALA A 69 -2.17 -1.63 5.63
CA ALA A 69 -1.32 -2.74 6.09
C ALA A 69 -0.75 -2.48 7.50
N ASN A 70 -1.64 -2.31 8.48
CA ASN A 70 -1.31 -2.17 9.89
C ASN A 70 -2.10 -3.17 10.74
N ARG A 71 -1.57 -3.50 11.93
CA ARG A 71 -2.12 -4.54 12.82
C ARG A 71 -3.60 -4.35 13.13
N THR A 72 -4.01 -3.12 13.44
CA THR A 72 -5.40 -2.83 13.85
C THR A 72 -6.41 -3.00 12.72
N LYS A 73 -6.06 -2.56 11.50
CA LYS A 73 -6.93 -2.72 10.33
C LYS A 73 -6.98 -4.17 9.85
N ILE A 74 -5.86 -4.88 9.84
CA ILE A 74 -5.85 -6.30 9.48
C ILE A 74 -6.64 -7.14 10.49
N ALA A 75 -6.52 -6.87 11.80
CA ALA A 75 -7.35 -7.53 12.81
C ALA A 75 -8.86 -7.31 12.61
N LEU A 76 -9.26 -6.08 12.24
CA LEU A 76 -10.65 -5.76 11.91
C LEU A 76 -11.12 -6.48 10.62
N CYS A 77 -10.27 -6.55 9.60
CA CYS A 77 -10.59 -7.33 8.40
C CYS A 77 -10.78 -8.81 8.74
N ASN A 78 -9.92 -9.36 9.60
CA ASN A 78 -9.98 -10.77 10.04
C ASN A 78 -11.28 -11.09 10.79
N SER A 79 -11.79 -10.16 11.62
CA SER A 79 -13.04 -10.38 12.34
C SER A 79 -14.28 -10.36 11.44
N ARG A 80 -14.24 -9.59 10.34
CA ARG A 80 -15.35 -9.46 9.40
C ARG A 80 -15.35 -10.52 8.30
N ALA A 81 -14.18 -11.03 7.94
CA ALA A 81 -14.01 -12.05 6.92
C ALA A 81 -12.88 -13.03 7.34
N PRO A 82 -13.16 -14.01 8.21
CA PRO A 82 -12.16 -14.91 8.80
C PRO A 82 -11.36 -15.73 7.78
N SER A 83 -11.94 -15.97 6.60
CA SER A 83 -11.29 -16.66 5.48
C SER A 83 -10.36 -15.76 4.65
N ALA A 84 -10.37 -14.44 4.83
CA ALA A 84 -9.75 -13.52 3.89
C ALA A 84 -8.30 -13.12 4.21
N LEU A 85 -7.75 -13.40 5.40
CA LEU A 85 -6.42 -12.89 5.83
C LEU A 85 -5.75 -13.66 6.99
N CYS A 86 -6.19 -14.89 7.30
CA CYS A 86 -5.85 -15.57 8.57
C CYS A 86 -4.38 -16.05 8.75
N ALA A 87 -3.48 -15.82 7.79
CA ALA A 87 -2.09 -16.30 7.90
C ALA A 87 -1.02 -15.33 7.39
N THR A 88 -1.41 -14.16 6.89
CA THR A 88 -0.44 -13.24 6.28
C THR A 88 0.00 -12.21 7.29
N GLU A 89 1.29 -12.21 7.60
CA GLU A 89 1.83 -11.21 8.53
C GLU A 89 1.74 -9.82 7.89
N VAL A 90 1.44 -8.81 8.73
CA VAL A 90 1.54 -7.39 8.32
C VAL A 90 2.89 -7.11 7.64
N SER A 91 3.95 -7.80 8.07
CA SER A 91 5.28 -7.70 7.45
C SER A 91 5.27 -8.14 5.98
N ASP A 92 4.60 -9.24 5.64
CA ASP A 92 4.58 -9.79 4.28
C ASP A 92 3.86 -8.85 3.31
N LEU A 93 2.69 -8.33 3.73
CA LEU A 93 1.92 -7.35 2.95
C LEU A 93 2.75 -6.10 2.66
N ASN A 94 3.46 -5.58 3.67
CA ASN A 94 4.31 -4.41 3.52
C ASN A 94 5.54 -4.70 2.65
N ARG A 95 6.21 -5.84 2.87
CA ARG A 95 7.40 -6.23 2.09
C ARG A 95 7.06 -6.41 0.61
N ALA A 96 5.96 -7.11 0.32
CA ALA A 96 5.49 -7.30 -1.05
C ALA A 96 5.10 -5.96 -1.70
N GLY A 97 4.32 -5.11 -1.00
CA GLY A 97 3.95 -3.79 -1.53
C GLY A 97 5.16 -2.90 -1.83
N VAL A 98 6.16 -2.89 -0.94
CA VAL A 98 7.42 -2.16 -1.16
C VAL A 98 8.21 -2.74 -2.33
N ALA A 99 8.26 -4.08 -2.47
CA ALA A 99 8.98 -4.73 -3.56
C ALA A 99 8.38 -4.38 -4.93
N LEU A 100 7.05 -4.45 -5.05
CA LEU A 100 6.32 -4.14 -6.30
C LEU A 100 6.49 -2.67 -6.70
N ALA A 101 6.33 -1.73 -5.76
CA ALA A 101 6.54 -0.31 -6.04
C ALA A 101 7.99 -0.01 -6.45
N ARG A 102 8.99 -0.63 -5.79
CA ARG A 102 10.40 -0.48 -6.18
C ARG A 102 10.68 -1.05 -7.57
N GLN A 103 10.08 -2.17 -7.90
CA GLN A 103 10.21 -2.78 -9.22
C GLN A 103 9.63 -1.87 -10.31
N ALA A 104 8.45 -1.28 -10.10
CA ALA A 104 7.85 -0.33 -11.05
C ALA A 104 8.68 0.95 -11.19
N ALA A 105 9.12 1.52 -10.06
CA ALA A 105 9.86 2.78 -10.01
C ALA A 105 11.21 2.68 -10.73
N GLY A 106 11.94 1.57 -10.53
CA GLY A 106 13.32 1.43 -11.01
C GLY A 106 14.17 2.62 -10.56
N THR A 107 14.77 3.33 -11.51
CA THR A 107 15.51 4.59 -11.26
C THR A 107 14.69 5.85 -11.55
N ARG A 108 13.49 5.70 -12.11
CA ARG A 108 12.65 6.78 -12.67
C ARG A 108 11.83 7.51 -11.60
N ALA A 109 11.45 6.83 -10.52
CA ALA A 109 10.63 7.40 -9.46
C ALA A 109 11.17 7.11 -8.05
N TYR A 110 10.76 7.92 -7.09
CA TYR A 110 10.91 7.65 -5.66
C TYR A 110 9.75 6.79 -5.16
N VAL A 111 9.99 5.96 -4.17
CA VAL A 111 8.96 5.15 -3.51
C VAL A 111 8.72 5.68 -2.11
N ALA A 112 7.49 6.10 -1.84
CA ALA A 112 7.00 6.54 -0.54
C ALA A 112 6.19 5.42 0.12
N GLY A 113 6.45 5.16 1.40
CA GLY A 113 5.65 4.20 2.16
C GLY A 113 4.29 4.81 2.51
N SER A 114 3.20 4.24 2.00
CA SER A 114 1.84 4.69 2.35
C SER A 114 1.43 4.10 3.70
N VAL A 115 1.19 4.95 4.69
CA VAL A 115 0.80 4.56 6.06
C VAL A 115 -0.47 5.30 6.44
N GLY A 116 -1.59 4.58 6.43
CA GLY A 116 -2.90 5.09 6.81
C GLY A 116 -3.16 5.01 8.31
N PRO A 117 -4.29 5.57 8.76
CA PRO A 117 -4.65 5.61 10.18
C PRO A 117 -4.94 4.21 10.74
N LEU A 118 -4.89 4.12 12.07
CA LEU A 118 -5.35 2.95 12.81
C LEU A 118 -6.87 2.79 12.67
N ALA A 119 -7.37 1.57 12.88
CA ALA A 119 -8.81 1.35 13.00
C ALA A 119 -9.34 2.05 14.27
N GLU A 120 -10.58 2.55 14.21
CA GLU A 120 -11.24 3.08 15.40
C GLU A 120 -11.34 2.02 16.49
N ARG A 121 -11.09 2.41 17.74
CA ARG A 121 -11.08 1.50 18.89
C ARG A 121 -12.40 0.75 19.07
N SER A 122 -13.53 1.41 18.76
CA SER A 122 -14.87 0.82 18.78
C SER A 122 -15.08 -0.28 17.73
N ALA A 123 -14.29 -0.26 16.65
CA ALA A 123 -14.41 -1.21 15.56
C ALA A 123 -13.51 -2.44 15.75
N ILE A 124 -12.48 -2.35 16.59
CA ILE A 124 -11.60 -3.47 16.91
C ILE A 124 -12.33 -4.37 17.92
N PRO A 125 -12.57 -5.67 17.64
CA PRO A 125 -13.16 -6.57 18.63
C PRO A 125 -12.34 -6.55 19.93
N ASP A 126 -12.96 -6.74 21.09
CA ASP A 126 -12.22 -6.83 22.34
C ASP A 126 -11.15 -7.92 22.24
N HIS A 127 -9.89 -7.53 22.30
CA HIS A 127 -8.76 -8.44 22.38
C HIS A 127 -8.11 -8.22 23.75
N ALA A 128 -7.76 -9.31 24.43
CA ALA A 128 -6.93 -9.25 25.62
C ALA A 128 -5.68 -8.38 25.36
N PRO A 129 -5.15 -7.67 26.38
CA PRO A 129 -4.08 -6.70 26.20
C PRO A 129 -2.90 -7.31 25.45
N LEU A 130 -2.35 -6.54 24.50
CA LEU A 130 -1.09 -6.86 23.83
C LEU A 130 0.01 -6.85 24.91
N THR A 131 0.30 -8.03 25.43
CA THR A 131 1.48 -8.32 26.26
C THR A 131 2.61 -8.83 25.40
#